data_AF-A0A2N6FS49-F1
#
_entry.id   AF-A0A2N6FS49-F1
#
_cell.length_a   1.000
_cell.length_b   1.000
_cell.length_c   1.000
_cell.angle_alpha   90.00
_cell.angle_beta   90.00
_cell.angle_gamma   90.00
#
_symmetry.space_group_name_H-M   'P 1'
#
loop_
_entity.id
_entity.type
_entity.pdbx_description
1 polymer ?
#
loop_
_entity_poly.entity_id
_entity_poly.type
_entity_poly.pdbx_seq_one_letter_code
_entity_poly.pdbx_strand_id
1 'polypeptide(L)'
;MLEIVEKTLLAGIGAMALTQKKAEELIDELKERLNLSEEEGKKLMEKLRGAAKENQEKLEKMAGDEVKKACDRMGLVSKEEFEKLQKKVAQLEKQLKGQTA
;
A
#
# COMPACT_ATOMS: atom_id res chain seq x y z
N MET A 1 15.25 -25.53 3.63
CA MET A 1 14.75 -25.85 4.99
C MET A 1 14.38 -24.57 5.74
N LEU A 2 15.34 -23.68 6.03
CA LEU A 2 15.09 -22.39 6.70
C LEU A 2 14.04 -21.51 6.00
N GLU A 3 14.12 -21.34 4.68
CA GLU A 3 13.12 -20.54 3.92
C GLU A 3 11.70 -21.10 3.99
N ILE A 4 11.55 -22.42 4.10
CA ILE A 4 10.23 -23.06 4.20
C ILE A 4 9.66 -22.79 5.60
N VAL A 5 10.47 -23.00 6.65
CA VAL A 5 10.10 -22.71 8.04
C VAL A 5 9.71 -21.24 8.21
N GLU A 6 10.52 -20.32 7.66
CA GLU A 6 10.26 -18.87 7.63
C GLU A 6 8.91 -18.55 6.97
N LYS A 7 8.64 -19.12 5.79
CA LYS A 7 7.37 -18.91 5.09
C LYS A 7 6.17 -19.53 5.83
N THR A 8 6.31 -20.70 6.46
CA THR A 8 5.23 -21.31 7.26
C THR A 8 4.96 -20.57 8.57
N LEU A 9 5.99 -20.02 9.25
CA LEU A 9 5.79 -19.22 10.46
C LEU A 9 5.06 -17.91 10.12
N LEU A 10 5.47 -17.24 9.05
CA LEU A 10 4.83 -16.01 8.58
C LEU A 10 3.37 -16.25 8.16
N ALA A 11 3.08 -17.42 7.58
CA ALA A 11 1.71 -17.83 7.29
C ALA A 11 0.91 -18.15 8.57
N GLY A 12 1.54 -18.73 9.59
CA GLY A 12 0.92 -19.11 10.87
C GLY A 12 0.55 -17.93 11.78
N ILE A 13 1.25 -16.80 11.66
CA ILE A 13 0.91 -15.54 12.37
C ILE A 13 -0.28 -14.84 11.70
N GLY A 14 -0.55 -15.16 10.43
CA GLY A 14 -1.55 -14.48 9.63
C GLY A 14 -1.12 -13.06 9.25
N ALA A 15 -1.47 -12.63 8.04
CA ALA A 15 -1.12 -11.31 7.50
C ALA A 15 -1.67 -10.12 8.32
N MET A 16 -2.52 -10.36 9.33
CA MET A 16 -3.14 -9.33 10.17
C MET A 16 -2.47 -9.11 11.53
N ALA A 17 -1.65 -10.05 12.04
CA ALA A 17 -1.07 -9.97 13.39
C ALA A 17 0.43 -9.65 13.43
N LEU A 18 1.04 -9.39 12.27
CA LEU A 18 2.43 -8.94 12.15
C LEU A 18 2.58 -7.51 12.67
N THR A 19 2.64 -7.37 13.99
CA THR A 19 3.02 -6.13 14.67
C THR A 19 4.52 -6.14 14.94
N GLN A 20 5.14 -4.96 15.08
CA GLN A 20 6.57 -4.86 15.37
C GLN A 20 6.96 -5.69 16.61
N LYS A 21 6.15 -5.63 17.67
CA LYS A 21 6.35 -6.40 18.90
C LYS A 21 6.25 -7.92 18.67
N LYS A 22 5.29 -8.39 17.87
CA LYS A 22 5.16 -9.81 17.53
C LYS A 22 6.27 -10.31 16.62
N ALA A 23 6.79 -9.46 15.73
CA ALA A 23 7.95 -9.79 14.92
C ALA A 23 9.22 -9.91 15.77
N GLU A 24 9.42 -9.02 16.76
CA GLU A 24 10.52 -9.08 17.72
C GLU A 24 10.47 -10.38 18.54
N GLU A 25 9.31 -10.69 19.15
CA GLU A 25 9.11 -11.95 19.91
C GLU A 25 9.38 -13.21 19.07
N LEU A 26 8.95 -13.21 17.80
CA LEU A 26 9.14 -14.35 16.90
C LEU A 26 10.62 -14.58 16.58
N ILE A 27 11.38 -13.51 16.38
CA ILE A 27 12.81 -13.62 16.07
C ILE A 27 13.58 -14.09 17.29
N ASP A 28 13.20 -13.64 18.49
CA ASP A 28 13.80 -14.14 19.72
C ASP A 28 13.52 -15.64 19.92
N GLU A 29 12.28 -16.09 19.67
CA GLU A 29 11.96 -17.53 19.67
C GLU A 29 12.75 -18.31 18.61
N LEU A 30 12.98 -17.73 17.43
CA LEU A 30 13.76 -18.36 16.36
C LEU A 30 15.26 -18.41 16.71
N LYS A 31 15.80 -17.38 17.38
CA LYS A 31 17.18 -17.39 17.89
C LYS A 31 17.38 -18.53 18.89
N GLU A 32 16.46 -18.69 19.83
CA GLU A 32 16.52 -19.76 20.84
C GLU A 32 16.32 -21.16 20.24
N ARG A 33 15.36 -21.32 19.31
CA ARG A 33 15.00 -22.64 18.75
C ARG A 33 15.90 -23.11 17.60
N LEU A 34 16.47 -22.20 16.82
CA LEU A 34 17.29 -22.51 15.66
C LEU A 34 18.79 -22.24 15.87
N ASN A 35 19.18 -21.80 17.07
CA ASN A 35 20.56 -21.43 17.40
C ASN A 35 21.14 -20.39 16.42
N LEU A 36 20.28 -19.47 15.97
CA LEU A 36 20.70 -18.40 15.05
C LEU A 36 21.61 -17.43 15.78
N SER A 37 22.69 -17.03 15.11
CA SER A 37 23.55 -15.97 15.63
C SER A 37 22.81 -14.62 15.66
N GLU A 38 23.26 -13.71 16.53
CA GLU A 38 22.74 -12.34 16.62
C GLU A 38 22.73 -11.62 15.25
N GLU A 39 23.75 -11.86 14.42
CA GLU A 39 23.83 -11.30 13.07
C GLU A 39 22.75 -11.86 12.14
N GLU A 40 22.49 -13.17 12.18
CA GLU A 40 21.46 -13.80 11.35
C GLU A 40 20.05 -13.35 11.76
N GLY A 41 19.79 -13.20 13.06
CA GLY A 41 18.54 -12.66 13.58
C GLY A 41 18.30 -11.21 13.14
N LYS A 42 19.33 -10.35 13.20
CA LYS A 42 19.24 -8.97 12.70
C LYS A 42 18.97 -8.91 11.19
N LYS A 43 19.64 -9.77 10.41
CA LYS A 43 19.43 -9.85 8.97
C LYS A 43 18.02 -10.31 8.59
N LEU A 44 17.45 -11.22 9.38
CA LEU A 44 16.06 -11.66 9.22
C LEU A 44 15.08 -10.55 9.54
N MET A 45 15.29 -9.80 10.62
CA MET A 45 14.45 -8.66 11.00
C MET A 45 14.41 -7.58 9.91
N GLU A 46 15.57 -7.24 9.36
CA GLU A 46 15.67 -6.26 8.27
C GLU A 46 14.93 -6.73 7.01
N LYS A 47 15.05 -8.02 6.66
CA LYS A 47 14.30 -8.60 5.55
C LYS A 47 12.78 -8.57 5.78
N LEU A 48 12.33 -8.89 7.00
CA LEU A 48 10.91 -8.85 7.35
C LEU A 48 10.35 -7.44 7.30
N ARG A 49 11.08 -6.45 7.81
CA ARG A 49 10.69 -5.03 7.69
C ARG A 49 10.63 -4.59 6.25
N GLY A 50 11.62 -4.95 5.43
CA GLY A 50 11.65 -4.64 4.01
C GLY A 50 10.45 -5.23 3.27
N ALA A 51 10.18 -6.52 3.46
CA ALA A 51 9.06 -7.21 2.85
C ALA A 51 7.70 -6.64 3.31
N ALA A 52 7.56 -6.32 4.60
CA ALA A 52 6.36 -5.71 5.13
C ALA A 52 6.09 -4.33 4.50
N LYS A 53 7.12 -3.49 4.36
CA LYS A 53 7.00 -2.17 3.74
C LYS A 53 6.63 -2.25 2.27
N GLU A 54 7.29 -3.13 1.50
CA GLU A 54 6.97 -3.33 0.08
C GLU A 54 5.53 -3.84 -0.10
N ASN A 55 5.09 -4.76 0.76
CA ASN A 55 3.74 -5.29 0.72
C ASN A 55 2.70 -4.22 1.09
N GLN A 56 3.00 -3.36 2.06
CA GLN A 56 2.15 -2.23 2.41
C GLN A 56 2.00 -1.25 1.23
N GLU A 57 3.09 -0.86 0.57
CA GLU A 57 3.04 0.04 -0.60
C GLU A 57 2.22 -0.56 -1.76
N LYS A 58 2.36 -1.86 -2.00
CA LYS A 58 1.55 -2.58 -2.99
C LYS A 58 0.06 -2.58 -2.63
N LEU A 59 -0.27 -2.86 -1.37
CA LEU A 59 -1.64 -2.85 -0.87
C LEU A 59 -2.26 -1.45 -0.97
N GLU A 60 -1.53 -0.40 -0.59
CA GLU A 60 -1.98 0.98 -0.70
C GLU A 60 -2.29 1.36 -2.17
N LYS A 61 -1.42 0.96 -3.11
CA LYS A 61 -1.71 1.14 -4.55
C LYS A 61 -2.96 0.41 -4.99
N MET A 62 -3.08 -0.88 -4.65
CA MET A 62 -4.24 -1.68 -5.04
C MET A 62 -5.55 -1.11 -4.47
N ALA A 63 -5.53 -0.68 -3.21
CA ALA A 63 -6.68 -0.04 -2.58
C ALA A 63 -7.02 1.29 -3.28
N GLY A 64 -6.02 2.12 -3.56
CA GLY A 64 -6.21 3.38 -4.29
C GLY A 64 -6.80 3.18 -5.69
N ASP A 65 -6.33 2.17 -6.42
CA ASP A 65 -6.83 1.84 -7.75
C ASP A 65 -8.26 1.29 -7.71
N GLU A 66 -8.60 0.48 -6.70
CA GLU A 66 -9.97 -0.04 -6.55
C GLU A 66 -10.95 1.08 -6.17
N VAL A 67 -10.55 2.00 -5.29
CA VAL A 67 -11.36 3.19 -4.96
C VAL A 67 -11.57 4.06 -6.19
N LYS A 68 -10.53 4.31 -7.01
CA LYS A 68 -10.67 5.04 -8.27
C LYS A 68 -11.66 4.37 -9.21
N LYS A 69 -11.52 3.06 -9.44
CA LYS A 69 -12.47 2.30 -10.28
C LYS A 69 -13.90 2.35 -9.76
N ALA A 70 -14.09 2.32 -8.44
CA ALA A 70 -15.41 2.46 -7.84
C ALA A 70 -16.02 3.84 -8.11
N CYS A 71 -15.24 4.91 -7.93
CA CYS A 71 -15.65 6.27 -8.28
C CYS A 71 -16.02 6.39 -9.77
N ASP A 72 -15.21 5.83 -10.66
CA ASP A 72 -15.45 5.84 -12.11
C ASP A 72 -16.77 5.12 -12.46
N ARG A 73 -17.02 3.95 -11.85
CA ARG A 73 -18.27 3.18 -12.04
C ARG A 73 -19.50 3.94 -11.56
N MET A 74 -19.35 4.78 -10.53
CA MET A 74 -20.42 5.63 -10.02
C MET A 74 -20.60 6.93 -10.83
N GLY A 75 -19.73 7.17 -11.83
CA GLY A 75 -19.74 8.41 -12.61
C GLY A 75 -19.23 9.63 -11.83
N LEU A 76 -18.48 9.41 -10.74
CA LEU A 76 -17.86 10.49 -9.98
C LEU A 76 -16.59 10.96 -10.70
N VAL A 77 -16.47 12.26 -10.89
CA VAL A 77 -15.27 12.89 -11.47
C VAL A 77 -14.38 13.45 -10.37
N SER A 78 -13.07 13.52 -10.63
CA SER A 78 -12.16 14.20 -9.70
C SER A 78 -12.45 15.70 -9.66
N LYS A 79 -12.07 16.35 -8.55
CA LYS A 79 -12.19 17.80 -8.41
C LYS A 79 -11.43 18.55 -9.51
N GLU A 80 -10.26 18.05 -9.91
CA GLU A 80 -9.46 18.66 -10.98
C GLU A 80 -10.16 18.58 -12.34
N GLU A 81 -10.79 17.45 -12.66
CA GLU A 81 -11.58 17.30 -13.89
C GLU A 81 -12.78 18.25 -13.90
N PHE A 82 -13.47 18.37 -12.77
CA PHE A 82 -14.57 19.32 -12.60
C PHE A 82 -14.11 20.78 -12.79
N GLU A 83 -13.00 21.18 -12.17
CA GLU A 83 -12.45 22.53 -12.33
C GLU A 83 -12.00 22.82 -13.77
N LYS A 84 -11.42 21.83 -14.47
CA LYS A 84 -11.08 21.94 -15.90
C LYS A 84 -12.33 22.15 -16.73
N LEU A 85 -13.41 21.42 -16.44
CA LEU A 85 -14.69 21.60 -17.13
C LEU A 85 -15.26 23.00 -16.86
N GLN A 86 -15.25 23.46 -15.61
CA GLN A 86 -15.73 24.79 -15.22
C GLN A 86 -14.98 25.91 -15.96
N LYS A 87 -13.65 25.80 -16.08
CA LYS A 87 -12.83 26.75 -16.85
C LYS A 87 -13.19 26.76 -18.34
N LYS A 88 -13.39 25.58 -18.94
CA LYS A 88 -13.81 25.45 -20.34
C LYS A 88 -15.18 26.09 -20.56
N VAL A 89 -16.14 25.85 -19.67
CA VAL A 89 -17.48 26.45 -19.74
C VAL A 89 -17.38 27.97 -19.68
N ALA A 90 -16.63 28.51 -18.71
CA ALA A 90 -16.46 29.96 -18.58
C ALA A 90 -15.78 30.60 -19.82
N GLN A 91 -14.86 29.88 -20.47
CA GLN A 91 -14.24 30.35 -21.70
C GLN A 91 -15.23 30.38 -22.88
N LEU A 92 -16.03 29.31 -23.03
CA LEU A 92 -17.06 29.24 -24.07
C LEU A 92 -18.14 30.32 -23.88
N GLU A 93 -18.58 30.55 -22.64
CA GLU A 93 -19.53 31.62 -22.30
C GLU A 93 -19.00 33.01 -22.69
N LYS A 94 -17.71 33.28 -22.47
CA LYS A 94 -17.08 34.53 -22.90
C LYS A 94 -17.05 34.67 -24.42
N GLN A 95 -16.73 33.60 -25.14
CA GLN A 95 -16.67 33.60 -26.60
C GLN A 95 -18.06 33.84 -27.22
N LEU A 96 -19.10 33.20 -26.69
CA LEU A 96 -20.49 33.41 -27.14
C LEU A 96 -20.96 34.85 -26.90
N LYS A 97 -20.64 35.43 -25.74
CA LYS A 97 -20.96 36.85 -25.45
C LYS A 97 -20.22 37.81 -26.38
N GLY A 98 -18.96 37.51 -26.73
CA GLY A 98 -18.17 38.29 -27.68
C GLY A 98 -18.62 38.17 -29.15
N GLN A 99 -19.33 37.09 -29.51
CA GLN A 99 -19.90 36.92 -30.86
C GLN A 99 -21.29 37.57 -31.03
N THR A 100 -21.96 37.92 -29.94
CA THR A 100 -23.32 38.50 -29.96
C THR A 100 -23.30 40.03 -29.74
N ALA A 101 -22.12 40.64 -29.62
CA ALA A 101 -21.91 42.08 -29.43
C ALA A 101 -21.38 42.76 -30.70
#